data_AF-A0A177KGK4-F1
#
_entry.id   AF-A0A177KGK4-F1
#
_cell.length_a   1.000
_cell.length_b   1.000
_cell.length_c   1.000
_cell.angle_alpha   90.00
_cell.angle_beta   90.00
_cell.angle_gamma   90.00
#
_symmetry.space_group_name_H-M   'P 1'
#
loop_
_entity.id
_entity.type
_entity.pdbx_description
1 polymer ?
#
loop_
_entity_poly.entity_id
_entity_poly.type
_entity_poly.pdbx_seq_one_letter_code
_entity_poly.pdbx_strand_id
1 'polypeptide(L)' 'MPMDVTTRAEEEKLINALSTPILKVWSNTIALPLISEFDIVRFDLLICAVLEECSSNQIEFVLLN' A
#
# COMPACT_ATOMS: atom_id res chain seq x y z
N MET A 1 -6.78 -31.75 -12.55
CA MET A 1 -7.54 -30.68 -13.21
C MET A 1 -6.58 -29.49 -13.34
N PRO A 2 -6.28 -28.98 -14.53
CA PRO A 2 -5.45 -27.79 -14.65
C PRO A 2 -6.24 -26.64 -14.02
N MET A 3 -5.72 -26.12 -12.91
CA MET A 3 -6.33 -25.00 -12.19
C MET A 3 -6.25 -23.77 -13.10
N ASP A 4 -7.40 -23.12 -13.35
CA ASP A 4 -7.50 -21.92 -14.18
C ASP A 4 -6.47 -20.88 -13.72
N VAL A 5 -5.45 -20.67 -14.55
CA VAL A 5 -4.33 -19.75 -14.27
C VAL A 5 -4.75 -18.28 -14.30
N THR A 6 -5.92 -17.99 -14.85
CA THR A 6 -6.57 -16.68 -14.90
C THR A 6 -7.08 -16.23 -13.53
N THR A 7 -7.69 -17.13 -12.76
CA THR A 7 -8.24 -16.83 -11.42
C THR A 7 -7.14 -16.50 -10.42
N ARG A 8 -5.99 -17.20 -10.48
CA ARG A 8 -4.84 -16.91 -9.61
C ARG A 8 -4.26 -15.51 -9.82
N ALA A 9 -4.23 -15.04 -11.06
CA ALA A 9 -3.69 -13.72 -11.38
C ALA A 9 -4.58 -12.58 -10.86
N GLU A 10 -5.89 -12.78 -10.77
CA GLU A 10 -6.84 -11.82 -10.19
C GLU A 10 -6.77 -11.81 -8.66
N GLU A 11 -6.66 -12.99 -8.04
CA GLU A 11 -6.47 -13.12 -6.59
C GLU A 11 -5.14 -12.50 -6.12
N GLU A 12 -4.05 -12.72 -6.85
CA GLU A 12 -2.75 -12.11 -6.54
C GLU A 12 -2.79 -10.58 -6.65
N LYS A 13 -3.57 -10.00 -7.58
CA LYS A 13 -3.76 -8.55 -7.68
C LYS A 13 -4.51 -7.97 -6.47
N LEU A 14 -5.55 -8.66 -6.00
CA LEU A 14 -6.33 -8.25 -4.84
C LEU A 14 -5.48 -8.27 -3.55
N ILE A 15 -4.65 -9.31 -3.38
CA ILE A 15 -3.73 -9.41 -2.23
C ILE A 15 -2.69 -8.28 -2.27
N ASN A 16 -2.14 -7.99 -3.45
CA ASN A 16 -1.18 -6.89 -3.62
C ASN A 16 -1.83 -5.52 -3.36
N ALA A 17 -3.08 -5.30 -3.78
CA ALA A 17 -3.80 -4.05 -3.56
C ALA A 17 -4.20 -3.83 -2.09
N LEU A 18 -4.35 -4.89 -1.30
CA LEU A 18 -4.64 -4.82 0.14
C LEU A 18 -3.37 -4.82 1.01
N SER A 19 -2.20 -5.02 0.41
CA SER A 19 -0.91 -5.01 1.12
C SER A 19 -0.31 -3.61 1.27
N THR A 20 -1.07 -2.56 0.95
CA THR A 20 -0.61 -1.17 1.07
C THR A 20 -0.33 -0.85 2.54
N PRO A 21 0.91 -0.52 2.91
CA PRO A 21 1.35 -0.73 4.29
C PRO A 21 1.26 0.57 5.11
N ILE A 22 0.16 1.33 5.00
CA ILE A 22 0.01 2.56 5.81
C ILE A 22 -0.37 2.16 7.23
N LEU A 23 0.55 2.33 8.17
CA LEU A 23 0.33 2.07 9.60
C LEU A 23 0.18 3.38 10.36
N LYS A 24 -0.92 3.57 11.08
CA LYS A 24 -1.04 4.67 12.05
C LYS A 24 -0.23 4.34 13.29
N VAL A 25 0.78 5.15 13.60
CA VAL A 25 1.67 4.92 14.76
C VAL A 25 1.37 5.92 15.88
N TRP A 26 1.02 7.16 15.54
CA TRP A 26 0.57 8.20 16.47
C TRP A 26 -0.54 9.05 15.87
N SER A 27 -1.09 9.98 16.65
CA SER A 27 -2.25 10.81 16.31
C SER A 27 -2.16 11.44 14.91
N ASN A 28 -0.99 12.01 14.55
CA ASN A 28 -0.76 12.67 13.26
C ASN A 28 0.47 12.08 12.54
N THR A 29 0.77 10.79 12.77
CA THR A 29 1.96 10.15 12.21
C THR A 29 1.63 8.78 11.63
N ILE A 30 1.99 8.59 10.36
CA ILE A 30 1.90 7.30 9.68
C ILE A 30 3.30 6.74 9.43
N ALA A 31 3.41 5.42 9.43
CA ALA A 31 4.57 4.69 8.98
C ALA A 31 4.25 3.96 7.67
N LEU A 32 5.23 3.96 6.78
CA LEU A 32 5.25 3.30 5.49
C LEU A 32 6.43 2.31 5.49
N PRO A 33 6.20 1.04 5.86
CA PRO A 33 7.12 -0.05 5.63
C PRO A 33 7.22 -0.34 4.14
N LEU A 34 8.32 0.06 3.52
CA LEU A 34 8.65 -0.23 2.14
C LEU A 34 9.40 -1.56 2.10
N ILE A 35 8.65 -2.66 2.20
CA ILE A 35 9.22 -4.01 2.19
C ILE A 35 9.43 -4.46 0.73
N SER A 36 10.67 -4.83 0.38
CA SER A 36 11.06 -5.40 -0.92
C SER A 36 11.16 -4.40 -2.09
N GLU A 37 11.41 -4.91 -3.29
CA GLU A 37 11.53 -4.11 -4.51
C GLU A 37 10.26 -3.30 -4.78
N PHE A 38 10.46 -2.00 -4.89
CA PHE A 38 9.43 -1.02 -5.15
C PHE A 38 9.44 -0.68 -6.64
N ASP A 39 8.40 -1.12 -7.35
CA ASP A 39 8.21 -0.75 -8.75
C ASP A 39 7.36 0.54 -8.87
N ILE A 40 7.34 1.11 -10.07
CA ILE A 40 6.64 2.38 -10.34
C ILE A 40 5.12 2.26 -10.15
N VAL A 41 4.56 1.07 -10.38
CA VAL A 41 3.11 0.81 -10.26
C VAL A 41 2.69 0.82 -8.80
N ARG A 42 3.49 0.17 -7.93
CA ARG A 42 3.30 0.18 -6.47
C ARG A 42 3.52 1.56 -5.90
N PHE A 43 4.46 2.33 -6.44
CA PHE A 43 4.70 3.71 -6.00
C PHE A 43 3.51 4.62 -6.28
N ASP A 44 2.91 4.54 -7.47
CA ASP A 44 1.73 5.34 -7.81
C ASP A 44 0.53 5.00 -6.91
N LEU A 45 0.32 3.72 -6.60
CA LEU A 45 -0.74 3.30 -5.67
C LEU A 45 -0.46 3.79 -4.24
N LEU A 46 0.80 3.67 -3.78
CA LEU A 46 1.20 4.10 -2.46
C LEU A 46 1.04 5.61 -2.27
N ILE A 47 1.52 6.42 -3.23
CA ILE A 47 1.47 7.88 -3.10
C ILE A 47 0.03 8.39 -3.09
N CYS A 48 -0.86 7.78 -3.88
CA CYS A 48 -2.28 8.11 -3.86
C CYS A 48 -2.89 7.82 -2.49
N ALA A 49 -2.65 6.63 -1.93
CA ALA A 49 -3.16 6.25 -0.61
C ALA A 49 -2.59 7.13 0.51
N VAL A 50 -1.31 7.49 0.44
CA VAL A 50 -0.67 8.38 1.41
C VAL A 50 -1.25 9.79 1.36
N LEU A 51 -1.44 10.35 0.17
CA LEU A 51 -2.02 11.68 0.00
C LEU A 51 -3.46 11.75 0.51
N GLU A 52 -4.25 10.72 0.22
CA GLU A 52 -5.62 10.60 0.73
C GLU A 52 -5.64 10.53 2.27
N GLU A 53 -4.75 9.72 2.86
CA GLU A 53 -4.66 9.57 4.31
C GLU A 53 -4.18 10.86 4.99
N CYS A 54 -3.19 11.53 4.39
CA CYS A 54 -2.69 12.82 4.84
C CYS A 54 -3.77 13.90 4.81
N SER A 55 -4.54 13.97 3.72
CA SER A 55 -5.64 14.93 3.58
C SER A 55 -6.77 14.65 4.56
N SER A 56 -7.11 13.39 4.79
CA SER A 56 -8.28 13.00 5.59
C SER A 56 -8.01 13.05 7.10
N ASN A 57 -6.77 12.81 7.52
CA ASN A 57 -6.40 12.67 8.93
C ASN A 57 -5.41 13.73 9.43
N GLN A 58 -5.09 14.73 8.60
CA GLN A 58 -4.14 15.81 8.95
C GLN A 58 -2.79 15.25 9.43
N ILE A 59 -2.24 14.29 8.69
CA ILE A 59 -0.95 13.69 9.00
C ILE A 59 0.17 14.72 8.81
N GLU A 60 1.00 14.89 9.83
CA GLU A 60 2.13 15.83 9.85
C GLU A 60 3.47 15.13 9.59
N PHE A 61 3.55 13.84 9.93
CA PHE A 61 4.79 13.09 9.89
C PHE A 61 4.60 11.74 9.19
N VAL A 62 5.53 11.42 8.30
CA VAL A 62 5.58 10.14 7.60
C VAL A 62 6.92 9.48 7.90
N LEU A 63 6.89 8.27 8.44
CA LEU A 63 8.07 7.45 8.67
C LEU A 63 8.24 6.47 7.52
N LEU A 64 9.41 6.49 6.89
CA LEU A 64 9.79 5.55 5.83
C LEU A 64 10.79 4.54 6.40
N ASN A 65 10.54 3.24 6.20
CA ASN A 65 11.45 2.17 6.62
C ASN A 65 11.52 1.03 5.61
#